data_AF-A0A1I2GMI3-F1
#
_entry.id   AF-A0A1I2GMI3-F1
#
_cell.length_a   1.000
_cell.length_b   1.000
_cell.length_c   1.000
_cell.angle_alpha   90.00
_cell.angle_beta   90.00
_cell.angle_gamma   90.00
#
_symmetry.space_group_name_H-M   'P 1'
#
loop_
_entity.id
_entity.type
_entity.pdbx_description
1 polymer ?
#
loop_
_entity_poly.entity_id
_entity_poly.type
_entity_poly.pdbx_seq_one_letter_code
_entity_poly.pdbx_strand_id
1 'polypeptide(L)'
;MKSIVLVLALMPLAAQAGSATSYTMKGKIVGFTTEKNGVCHLAIDTPDFPQYSHAYHHLEDGDFCHVVRLAYQLNERVVVKANVYSYMAGNEGAITHGIENVELTRDGKAYWPPYGQSR
;
A
#
# COMPACT_ATOMS: atom_id res chain seq x y z
N MET A 1 -3.04 44.06 49.74
CA MET A 1 -3.76 42.76 49.79
C MET A 1 -3.66 42.10 48.43
N LYS A 2 -3.59 40.76 48.45
CA LYS A 2 -3.04 39.84 47.44
C LYS A 2 -3.63 39.99 46.03
N SER A 3 -2.74 40.10 45.04
CA SER A 3 -3.02 39.94 43.61
C SER A 3 -3.42 38.50 43.31
N ILE A 4 -4.56 38.30 42.65
CA ILE A 4 -4.97 37.01 42.10
C ILE A 4 -4.56 37.01 40.62
N VAL A 5 -3.46 36.34 40.31
CA VAL A 5 -3.06 36.05 38.93
C VAL A 5 -3.82 34.80 38.49
N LEU A 6 -4.79 34.97 37.60
CA LEU A 6 -5.52 33.87 36.96
C LEU A 6 -4.65 33.35 35.81
N VAL A 7 -3.89 32.28 36.04
CA VAL A 7 -3.13 31.62 34.97
C VAL A 7 -4.10 30.75 34.17
N LEU A 8 -4.47 31.22 32.96
CA LEU A 8 -5.10 30.38 31.94
C LEU A 8 -4.16 29.22 31.62
N ALA A 9 -4.54 28.01 32.00
CA ALA A 9 -3.93 26.79 31.51
C ALA A 9 -4.37 26.57 30.06
N LEU A 10 -3.63 27.16 29.12
CA LEU A 10 -3.62 26.76 27.72
C LEU A 10 -2.99 25.36 27.64
N MET A 11 -3.80 24.32 27.82
CA MET A 11 -3.36 22.97 27.48
C MET A 11 -3.31 22.86 25.95
N PRO A 12 -2.14 22.55 25.36
CA PRO A 12 -2.08 22.27 23.94
C PRO A 12 -2.82 20.95 23.71
N LEU A 13 -3.94 21.00 22.97
CA LEU A 13 -4.47 19.82 22.31
C LEU A 13 -3.42 19.38 21.28
N ALA A 14 -2.54 18.47 21.68
CA ALA A 14 -1.71 17.75 20.74
C ALA A 14 -2.64 16.89 19.88
N ALA A 15 -2.93 17.35 18.67
CA ALA A 15 -3.56 16.54 17.65
C ALA A 15 -2.68 15.30 17.43
N GLN A 16 -3.14 14.14 17.89
CA GLN A 16 -2.50 12.86 17.61
C GLN A 16 -2.72 12.57 16.13
N ALA A 17 -1.77 12.97 15.28
CA ALA A 17 -1.70 12.50 13.91
C ALA A 17 -1.54 10.97 13.97
N GLY A 18 -2.47 10.23 13.36
CA GLY A 18 -2.40 8.78 13.28
C GLY A 18 -1.09 8.38 12.61
N SER A 19 -0.28 7.57 13.28
CA SER A 19 0.99 7.08 12.74
C SER A 19 0.69 6.01 11.69
N ALA A 20 0.80 6.35 10.40
CA ALA A 20 0.83 5.37 9.32
C ALA A 20 2.20 4.68 9.32
N THR A 21 2.22 3.35 9.45
CA THR A 21 3.46 2.56 9.34
C THR A 21 3.58 2.02 7.93
N SER A 22 4.63 2.43 7.22
CA SER A 22 4.92 1.97 5.85
C SER A 22 5.84 0.76 5.82
N TYR A 23 5.61 -0.18 4.91
CA TYR A 23 6.48 -1.33 4.64
C TYR A 23 6.58 -1.60 3.14
N THR A 24 7.66 -2.24 2.70
CA THR A 24 7.91 -2.52 1.27
C THR A 24 7.95 -4.01 1.03
N MET A 25 7.06 -4.52 0.19
CA MET A 25 7.00 -5.93 -0.19
C MET A 25 7.57 -6.13 -1.59
N LYS A 26 8.48 -7.09 -1.75
CA LYS A 26 8.96 -7.52 -3.07
C LYS A 26 8.50 -8.95 -3.35
N GLY A 27 7.78 -9.14 -4.45
CA GLY A 27 7.14 -10.44 -4.68
C GLY A 27 6.42 -10.59 -5.99
N LYS A 28 5.76 -11.73 -6.15
CA LYS A 28 4.81 -11.98 -7.25
C LYS A 28 3.40 -11.68 -6.78
N ILE A 29 2.57 -11.13 -7.66
CA ILE A 29 1.14 -11.00 -7.38
C ILE A 29 0.50 -12.38 -7.55
N VAL A 30 -0.11 -12.89 -6.49
CA VAL A 30 -0.76 -14.21 -6.43
C VAL A 30 -2.28 -14.14 -6.38
N GLY A 31 -2.84 -12.94 -6.16
CA GLY A 31 -4.27 -12.69 -6.22
C GLY A 31 -4.56 -11.27 -6.70
N PHE A 32 -5.61 -11.11 -7.48
CA PHE A 32 -6.12 -9.83 -7.93
C PHE A 32 -7.65 -9.89 -8.00
N THR A 33 -8.33 -8.92 -7.42
CA THR A 33 -9.78 -8.78 -7.53
C THR A 33 -10.18 -7.31 -7.65
N THR A 34 -11.32 -7.07 -8.27
CA THR A 34 -11.91 -5.74 -8.42
C THR A 34 -13.36 -5.80 -7.97
N GLU A 35 -13.74 -4.91 -7.07
CA GLU A 35 -15.11 -4.75 -6.59
C GLU A 35 -15.98 -4.00 -7.61
N LYS A 36 -17.30 -4.05 -7.42
CA LYS A 36 -18.27 -3.41 -8.33
C LYS A 36 -18.11 -1.88 -8.44
N ASN A 37 -17.53 -1.25 -7.42
CA ASN A 37 -17.24 0.19 -7.35
C ASN A 37 -15.89 0.57 -7.98
N GLY A 38 -15.15 -0.38 -8.56
CA GLY A 38 -13.84 -0.15 -9.17
C GLY A 38 -12.66 -0.23 -8.19
N VAL A 39 -12.91 -0.51 -6.90
CA VAL A 39 -11.85 -0.71 -5.93
C VAL A 39 -11.11 -2.01 -6.23
N CYS A 40 -9.78 -1.95 -6.30
CA CYS A 40 -8.95 -3.14 -6.52
C CYS A 40 -8.30 -3.61 -5.24
N HIS A 41 -8.06 -4.91 -5.21
CA HIS A 41 -7.26 -5.55 -4.19
C HIS A 41 -6.24 -6.48 -4.84
N LEU A 42 -5.05 -6.55 -4.26
CA LEU A 42 -3.99 -7.46 -4.69
C LEU A 42 -3.44 -8.25 -3.51
N ALA A 43 -2.96 -9.46 -3.77
CA ALA A 43 -2.21 -10.27 -2.82
C ALA A 43 -0.82 -10.57 -3.38
N ILE A 44 0.22 -10.43 -2.55
CA ILE A 44 1.63 -10.63 -2.94
C ILE A 44 2.20 -11.83 -2.19
N ASP A 45 2.88 -12.73 -2.89
CA ASP A 45 3.77 -13.70 -2.27
C ASP A 45 5.16 -13.07 -2.08
N THR A 46 5.53 -12.83 -0.83
CA THR A 46 6.80 -12.21 -0.44
C THR A 46 7.39 -12.84 0.83
N PRO A 47 8.73 -13.01 0.90
CA PRO A 47 9.41 -13.41 2.13
C PRO A 47 9.70 -12.23 3.07
N ASP A 48 9.63 -10.98 2.59
CA ASP A 48 10.08 -9.79 3.33
C ASP A 48 9.16 -9.48 4.53
N PHE A 49 7.86 -9.73 4.35
CA PHE A 49 6.82 -9.53 5.37
C PHE A 49 5.87 -10.74 5.40
N PRO A 50 6.27 -11.87 6.00
CA PRO A 50 5.50 -13.13 5.94
C PRO A 50 4.06 -12.99 6.47
N GLN A 51 3.84 -12.12 7.45
CA GLN A 51 2.52 -11.85 8.02
C GLN A 51 1.55 -11.16 7.06
N TYR A 52 2.05 -10.52 6.00
CA TYR A 52 1.26 -9.86 4.96
C TYR A 52 1.31 -10.61 3.62
N SER A 53 2.09 -11.69 3.54
CA SER A 53 2.13 -12.54 2.36
C SER A 53 0.77 -13.19 2.13
N HIS A 54 0.33 -13.24 0.88
CA HIS A 54 -0.98 -13.73 0.44
C HIS A 54 -2.20 -12.97 0.98
N ALA A 55 -2.02 -11.92 1.79
CA ALA A 55 -3.12 -11.07 2.25
C ALA A 55 -3.54 -10.09 1.15
N TYR A 56 -4.84 -9.81 1.05
CA TYR A 56 -5.35 -8.78 0.14
C TYR A 56 -5.10 -7.38 0.71
N HIS A 57 -4.51 -6.53 -0.12
CA HIS A 57 -4.24 -5.13 0.14
C HIS A 57 -5.09 -4.28 -0.78
N HIS A 58 -5.66 -3.20 -0.25
CA HIS A 58 -6.46 -2.24 -1.00
C HIS A 58 -5.55 -1.32 -1.82
N LEU A 59 -5.93 -1.04 -3.08
CA LEU A 59 -5.25 -0.04 -3.90
C LEU A 59 -6.08 1.25 -3.86
N GLU A 60 -5.49 2.31 -3.32
CA GLU A 60 -6.16 3.61 -3.20
C GLU A 60 -6.21 4.36 -4.54
N ASP A 61 -5.22 4.13 -5.41
CA ASP A 61 -5.11 4.77 -6.71
C ASP A 61 -5.60 3.85 -7.84
N GLY A 62 -6.55 4.35 -8.64
CA GLY A 62 -7.11 3.66 -9.80
C GLY A 62 -6.08 3.41 -10.91
N ASP A 63 -5.04 4.23 -11.05
CA ASP A 63 -3.99 3.99 -12.03
C ASP A 63 -3.16 2.74 -11.66
N PHE A 64 -2.95 2.50 -10.36
CA PHE A 64 -2.27 1.29 -9.89
C PHE A 64 -3.08 0.02 -10.16
N CYS A 65 -4.41 0.08 -10.17
CA CYS A 65 -5.24 -1.07 -10.55
C CYS A 65 -4.86 -1.63 -11.92
N HIS A 66 -4.69 -0.76 -12.92
CA HIS A 66 -4.39 -1.19 -14.28
C HIS A 66 -2.99 -1.80 -14.38
N VAL A 67 -2.00 -1.17 -13.75
CA VAL A 67 -0.62 -1.64 -13.71
C VAL A 67 -0.53 -3.00 -13.02
N VAL A 68 -1.16 -3.15 -11.86
CA VAL A 68 -1.15 -4.39 -11.07
C VAL A 68 -1.92 -5.50 -11.79
N ARG A 69 -3.04 -5.20 -12.44
CA ARG A 69 -3.77 -6.17 -13.27
C ARG A 69 -2.88 -6.71 -14.37
N LEU A 70 -2.16 -5.83 -15.07
CA LEU A 70 -1.23 -6.24 -16.13
C LEU A 70 -0.10 -7.10 -15.56
N ALA A 71 0.51 -6.67 -14.45
CA ALA A 71 1.58 -7.40 -13.78
C ALA A 71 1.13 -8.81 -13.35
N TYR A 72 -0.08 -8.93 -12.81
CA TYR A 72 -0.70 -10.21 -12.46
C TYR A 72 -0.90 -11.10 -13.68
N GLN A 73 -1.44 -10.56 -14.77
CA GLN A 73 -1.66 -11.31 -16.01
C GLN A 73 -0.36 -11.77 -16.67
N LEU A 74 0.70 -10.97 -16.57
CA LEU A 74 2.03 -11.29 -17.11
C LEU A 74 2.89 -12.13 -16.17
N ASN A 75 2.42 -12.42 -14.94
CA ASN A 75 3.18 -13.12 -13.90
C ASN A 75 4.53 -12.44 -13.58
N GLU A 76 4.55 -11.10 -13.67
CA GLU A 76 5.73 -10.28 -13.41
C GLU A 76 5.89 -10.03 -11.91
N ARG A 77 7.13 -9.75 -11.49
CA ARG A 77 7.44 -9.38 -10.11
C ARG A 77 7.24 -7.89 -9.90
N VAL A 78 6.80 -7.52 -8.71
CA VAL A 78 6.56 -6.14 -8.30
C VAL A 78 7.28 -5.82 -7.00
N VAL A 79 7.61 -4.54 -6.83
CA VAL A 79 7.95 -3.95 -5.54
C VAL A 79 6.82 -3.01 -5.17
N VAL A 80 6.26 -3.18 -3.99
CA VAL A 80 5.07 -2.46 -3.56
C VAL A 80 5.33 -1.82 -2.21
N LYS A 81 5.07 -0.52 -2.10
CA LYS A 81 5.08 0.19 -0.82
C LYS A 81 3.65 0.20 -0.27
N ALA A 82 3.45 -0.41 0.88
CA ALA A 82 2.17 -0.53 1.55
C ALA A 82 2.18 0.22 2.88
N ASN A 83 1.01 0.63 3.35
CA ASN A 83 0.80 1.34 4.60
C ASN A 83 -0.28 0.68 5.43
N VAL A 84 -0.04 0.67 6.72
CA VAL A 84 -1.01 0.28 7.72
C VAL A 84 -1.74 1.54 8.17
N TYR A 85 -2.99 1.72 7.75
CA TYR A 85 -3.86 2.74 8.32
C TYR A 85 -4.58 2.17 9.53
N SER A 86 -4.32 2.75 10.69
CA SER A 86 -5.14 2.54 11.88
C SER A 86 -6.28 3.56 11.85
N TYR A 87 -7.46 3.15 11.38
CA TYR A 87 -8.65 3.98 11.52
C TYR A 87 -9.20 3.83 12.95
N MET A 88 -9.00 4.87 13.77
CA MET A 88 -9.72 5.04 15.04
C MET A 88 -11.07 5.72 14.76
N ALA A 89 -11.97 5.05 14.05
CA ALA A 89 -13.33 5.54 13.82
C ALA A 89 -14.36 4.53 14.32
N GLY A 90 -14.68 4.62 15.62
CA GLY A 90 -15.78 3.88 16.27
C GLY A 90 -15.52 2.40 16.50
N ASN A 91 -15.06 2.05 17.71
CA ASN A 91 -15.05 0.72 18.36
C ASN A 91 -14.64 -0.56 17.59
N GLU A 92 -14.21 -0.50 16.34
CA GLU A 92 -13.57 -1.60 15.62
C GLU A 92 -12.34 -1.02 14.93
N GLY A 93 -11.15 -1.37 15.44
CA GLY A 93 -9.89 -1.00 14.82
C GLY A 93 -9.75 -1.73 13.49
N ALA A 94 -10.34 -1.18 12.43
CA ALA A 94 -10.13 -1.66 11.07
C ALA A 94 -8.72 -1.26 10.65
N ILE A 95 -7.78 -2.18 10.79
CA ILE A 95 -6.46 -2.06 10.19
C ILE A 95 -6.65 -2.30 8.69
N THR A 96 -6.54 -1.25 7.90
CA THR A 96 -6.56 -1.37 6.44
C THR A 96 -5.14 -1.26 5.91
N HIS A 97 -4.79 -2.17 5.00
CA HIS A 97 -3.48 -2.19 4.36
C HIS A 97 -3.62 -1.59 2.96
N GLY A 98 -3.23 -0.33 2.81
CA GLY A 98 -3.29 0.41 1.55
C GLY A 98 -1.97 0.32 0.78
N ILE A 99 -2.04 0.22 -0.54
CA ILE A 99 -0.88 0.31 -1.42
C ILE A 99 -0.67 1.77 -1.85
N GLU A 100 0.48 2.33 -1.49
CA GLU A 100 0.89 3.70 -1.84
C GLU A 100 1.64 3.80 -3.16
N ASN A 101 2.37 2.75 -3.53
CA ASN A 101 3.19 2.76 -4.74
C ASN A 101 3.41 1.33 -5.26
N VAL A 102 3.48 1.19 -6.58
CA VAL A 102 3.76 -0.06 -7.28
C VAL A 102 4.83 0.18 -8.33
N GLU A 103 5.91 -0.59 -8.26
CA GLU A 103 6.98 -0.62 -9.26
C GLU A 103 7.04 -2.01 -9.92
N LEU A 104 7.09 -2.04 -11.25
CA LEU A 104 7.30 -3.27 -12.01
C LEU A 104 8.79 -3.56 -12.13
N THR A 105 9.23 -4.67 -11.55
CA THR A 105 10.62 -5.12 -11.69
C THR A 105 10.71 -6.09 -12.87
N ARG A 106 10.91 -5.56 -14.07
CA ARG A 106 11.21 -6.37 -15.26
C ARG A 106 12.70 -6.29 -15.57
N ASP A 107 13.41 -7.41 -15.46
CA ASP A 107 14.83 -7.52 -15.87
C ASP A 107 15.03 -7.53 -17.40
N GLY A 108 13.98 -7.20 -18.16
CA GLY A 108 13.97 -7.24 -19.62
C GLY A 108 14.69 -6.03 -20.20
N LYS A 109 15.93 -6.23 -20.67
CA LYS A 109 16.54 -5.29 -21.62
C LYS A 109 15.59 -5.14 -22.81
N ALA A 110 15.11 -3.92 -23.06
CA ALA A 110 14.40 -3.61 -24.29
C ALA A 110 15.31 -4.00 -25.47
N TYR A 111 14.82 -4.85 -26.36
CA TYR A 111 15.55 -5.27 -27.53
C TYR A 111 14.77 -4.91 -28.79
N TRP A 112 15.51 -4.51 -29.83
CA TRP A 112 14.98 -4.18 -31.14
C TRP A 112 15.81 -4.90 -32.22
N PRO A 113 15.19 -5.52 -33.24
CA PRO A 113 13.74 -5.63 -33.48
C PRO A 113 13.03 -6.49 -32.42
N PRO A 114 11.70 -6.32 -32.21
CA PRO A 114 10.95 -7.05 -31.17
C PRO A 114 10.84 -8.56 -31.45
N TYR A 115 11.35 -9.01 -32.61
CA TYR A 115 11.44 -10.39 -33.04
C TYR A 115 12.92 -10.75 -33.30
N GLY A 116 13.67 -11.14 -32.28
CA GLY A 116 15.02 -11.69 -32.46
C GLY A 116 15.55 -12.24 -31.15
N GLN A 117 16.04 -13.49 -31.06
CA GLN A 117 16.87 -14.16 -32.07
C GLN A 117 16.32 -15.56 -32.40
N SER A 118 16.25 -15.89 -33.69
CA SER A 118 16.27 -17.29 -34.12
C SER A 118 17.54 -17.93 -33.57
N ARG A 119 17.39 -18.93 -32.70
CA ARG A 119 18.41 -19.96 -32.50
C ARG A 119 17.93 -21.23 -33.18
#